data_AF-Q8WPW4-F1
#
_entry.id   AF-Q8WPW4-F1
#
_cell.length_a   1.000
_cell.length_b   1.000
_cell.length_c   1.000
_cell.angle_alpha   90.00
_cell.angle_beta   90.00
_cell.angle_gamma   90.00
#
_symmetry.space_group_name_H-M   'P 1'
#
loop_
_entity.id
_entity.type
_entity.pdbx_description
1 polymer ?
#
loop_
_entity_poly.entity_id
_entity_poly.type
_entity_poly.pdbx_seq_one_letter_code
_entity_poly.pdbx_strand_id
1 'polypeptide(L)'
;NNLTNLFTIDSNNIDADTLHNNKLQIIYFDSELHKSIESIKQLYKKMYAFKLLNIAHINGKYFDISKEFDNILQLQKHKLTENLNNLNQIDQYISDKKNQFLHALNETTNPNLNTLKEIYHDIVNYENQIDEIKNIKNKENENITLYIDTITKLTGKSQNIFRLGTTYENYNNIIKPHIQDNDENHVSQIKDNLKKTIQSFQEILNKIDEIKVQFYGNNNINSIITTISQNVNDVKNNFSKDLTIENGLIQIQKSLEDIQNSTYEIRNEQITKFVNTIRNYVEQQTNKIQNNPNKDEIDDIIEKIINYNKELAIKIPIVIDNQNNVTSIISRINKVINLIESEHSNNNNVSYNVAIKHIENANNIILDLNRNKNMLNNLMQENLNIINDLKNKKQEIENRNNLHTINRQQEITQTEHVNNTYHHAVNDTNNINQNHQYSSSDKKGSSKTRDAGNSVRYAGAIRFALVGCYIIIRIK
;
A
#
# COMPACT_ATOMS: atom_id res chain seq x y z
N ASN A 1 -40.78 -88.24 -34.32
CA ASN A 1 -40.72 -89.70 -34.10
C ASN A 1 -42.04 -90.19 -33.52
N ASN A 2 -42.32 -90.13 -32.21
CA ASN A 2 -43.56 -90.74 -31.67
C ASN A 2 -44.88 -90.16 -32.22
N LEU A 3 -44.98 -88.85 -32.50
CA LEU A 3 -46.19 -88.31 -33.17
C LEU A 3 -46.42 -88.93 -34.55
N THR A 4 -45.36 -89.17 -35.32
CA THR A 4 -45.46 -89.67 -36.70
C THR A 4 -46.13 -91.04 -36.74
N ASN A 5 -45.73 -91.96 -35.85
CA ASN A 5 -46.34 -93.27 -35.72
C ASN A 5 -47.81 -93.21 -35.24
N LEU A 6 -48.19 -92.14 -34.52
CA LEU A 6 -49.56 -91.92 -34.05
C LEU A 6 -50.52 -91.44 -35.16
N PHE A 7 -49.98 -90.83 -36.22
CA PHE A 7 -50.73 -90.36 -37.39
C PHE A 7 -50.50 -91.24 -38.64
N THR A 8 -49.76 -92.35 -38.54
CA THR A 8 -49.56 -93.30 -39.64
C THR A 8 -50.71 -94.29 -39.67
N ILE A 9 -51.73 -94.00 -40.48
CA ILE A 9 -52.88 -94.88 -40.69
C ILE A 9 -52.55 -95.87 -41.81
N ASP A 10 -52.49 -97.18 -41.49
CA ASP A 10 -52.50 -98.23 -42.53
C ASP A 10 -53.93 -98.34 -43.08
N SER A 11 -54.11 -97.95 -44.35
CA SER A 11 -55.42 -97.86 -45.00
C SER A 11 -56.11 -99.20 -45.22
N ASN A 12 -55.41 -100.32 -45.06
CA ASN A 12 -55.85 -101.62 -45.56
C ASN A 12 -56.61 -102.48 -44.55
N ASN A 13 -56.69 -102.07 -43.27
CA ASN A 13 -57.33 -102.82 -42.18
C ASN A 13 -57.98 -101.89 -41.12
N ILE A 14 -58.66 -100.82 -41.56
CA ILE A 14 -59.40 -99.93 -40.65
C ILE A 14 -60.78 -100.52 -40.34
N ASP A 15 -60.97 -101.03 -39.13
CA ASP A 15 -62.31 -101.32 -38.59
C ASP A 15 -62.92 -100.09 -37.88
N ALA A 16 -64.20 -100.22 -37.51
CA ALA A 16 -64.96 -99.13 -36.89
C ALA A 16 -64.40 -98.73 -35.51
N ASP A 17 -63.88 -99.69 -34.75
CA ASP A 17 -63.36 -99.47 -33.39
C ASP A 17 -61.98 -98.80 -33.43
N THR A 18 -61.13 -99.14 -34.39
CA THR A 18 -59.86 -98.44 -34.67
C THR A 18 -60.12 -96.98 -35.05
N LEU A 19 -61.10 -96.73 -35.92
CA LEU A 19 -61.50 -95.37 -36.28
C LEU A 19 -62.09 -94.59 -35.09
N HIS A 20 -62.87 -95.26 -34.23
CA HIS A 20 -63.43 -94.67 -33.00
C HIS A 20 -62.33 -94.30 -32.00
N ASN A 21 -61.38 -95.20 -31.76
CA ASN A 21 -60.25 -94.97 -30.84
C ASN A 21 -59.33 -93.83 -31.34
N ASN A 22 -59.03 -93.78 -32.64
CA ASN A 22 -58.27 -92.67 -33.23
C ASN A 22 -59.01 -91.33 -33.09
N LYS A 23 -60.34 -91.30 -33.26
CA LYS A 23 -61.16 -90.11 -32.99
C LYS A 23 -61.09 -89.67 -31.52
N LEU A 24 -61.17 -90.60 -30.57
CA LEU A 24 -61.03 -90.29 -29.14
C LEU A 24 -59.64 -89.73 -28.80
N GLN A 25 -58.57 -90.29 -29.37
CA GLN A 25 -57.22 -89.77 -29.19
C GLN A 25 -57.07 -88.35 -29.76
N ILE A 26 -57.59 -88.07 -30.96
CA ILE A 26 -57.57 -86.73 -31.55
C ILE A 26 -58.30 -85.71 -30.66
N ILE A 27 -59.48 -86.06 -30.12
CA ILE A 27 -60.23 -85.22 -29.18
C ILE A 27 -59.43 -84.98 -27.88
N TYR A 28 -58.73 -86.00 -27.38
CA TYR A 28 -57.86 -85.86 -26.20
C TYR A 28 -56.68 -84.91 -26.47
N PHE A 29 -55.97 -85.08 -27.58
CA PHE A 29 -54.85 -84.19 -27.94
C PHE A 29 -55.28 -82.75 -28.21
N ASP A 30 -56.46 -82.54 -28.83
CA ASP A 30 -57.04 -81.21 -28.98
C ASP A 30 -57.38 -80.58 -27.61
N SER A 31 -57.91 -81.36 -26.66
CA SER A 31 -58.17 -80.90 -25.30
C SER A 31 -56.90 -80.50 -24.54
N GLU A 32 -55.84 -81.31 -24.59
CA GLU A 32 -54.56 -80.99 -23.96
C GLU A 32 -53.86 -79.81 -24.67
N LEU A 33 -53.98 -79.69 -25.99
CA LEU A 33 -53.50 -78.54 -26.75
C LEU A 33 -54.20 -77.24 -26.30
N HIS A 34 -55.53 -77.26 -26.15
CA HIS A 34 -56.29 -76.13 -25.63
C HIS A 34 -55.88 -75.74 -24.19
N LYS A 35 -55.67 -76.71 -23.30
CA LYS A 35 -55.17 -76.47 -21.92
C LYS A 35 -53.77 -75.85 -21.92
N SER A 36 -52.88 -76.34 -22.79
CA SER A 36 -51.52 -75.81 -22.96
C SER A 36 -51.53 -74.37 -23.50
N ILE A 37 -52.34 -74.12 -24.53
CA ILE A 37 -52.56 -72.79 -25.11
C ILE A 37 -53.06 -71.82 -24.03
N GLU A 38 -54.09 -72.17 -23.26
CA GLU A 38 -54.62 -71.28 -22.22
C GLU A 38 -53.58 -71.04 -21.11
N SER A 39 -52.83 -72.07 -20.71
CA SER A 39 -51.72 -71.92 -19.74
C SER A 39 -50.66 -70.92 -20.22
N ILE A 40 -50.31 -70.95 -21.51
CA ILE A 40 -49.37 -70.00 -22.14
C ILE A 40 -49.95 -68.58 -22.15
N LYS A 41 -51.25 -68.40 -22.46
CA LYS A 41 -51.90 -67.07 -22.39
C LYS A 41 -51.86 -66.50 -20.97
N GLN A 42 -52.20 -67.31 -19.96
CA GLN A 42 -52.20 -66.88 -18.56
C GLN A 42 -50.79 -66.53 -18.06
N LEU A 43 -49.75 -67.23 -18.54
CA LEU A 43 -48.36 -66.88 -18.28
C LEU A 43 -47.97 -65.55 -18.95
N TYR A 44 -48.35 -65.36 -20.22
CA TYR A 44 -48.12 -64.11 -20.95
C TYR A 44 -48.74 -62.91 -20.23
N LYS A 45 -50.02 -62.99 -19.84
CA LYS A 45 -50.72 -61.92 -19.09
C LYS A 45 -49.98 -61.53 -17.80
N LYS A 46 -49.58 -62.52 -17.00
CA LYS A 46 -48.81 -62.29 -15.76
C LYS A 46 -47.45 -61.64 -16.02
N MET A 47 -46.71 -62.09 -17.04
CA MET A 47 -45.43 -61.49 -17.43
C MET A 47 -45.59 -60.06 -17.98
N TYR A 48 -46.67 -59.78 -18.70
CA TYR A 48 -47.00 -58.48 -19.27
C TYR A 48 -47.34 -57.46 -18.17
N ALA A 49 -48.28 -57.82 -17.29
CA ALA A 49 -48.66 -57.00 -16.14
C ALA A 49 -47.46 -56.71 -15.21
N PHE A 50 -46.62 -57.71 -14.93
CA PHE A 50 -45.39 -57.53 -14.14
C PHE A 50 -44.42 -56.54 -14.80
N LYS A 51 -44.23 -56.60 -16.12
CA LYS A 51 -43.39 -55.63 -16.85
C LYS A 51 -43.94 -54.22 -16.78
N LEU A 52 -45.25 -54.04 -17.01
CA LEU A 52 -45.90 -52.73 -16.93
C LEU A 52 -45.82 -52.14 -15.52
N LEU A 53 -46.05 -52.94 -14.47
CA LEU A 53 -45.94 -52.50 -13.08
C LEU A 53 -44.53 -52.02 -12.73
N ASN A 54 -43.49 -52.72 -13.20
CA ASN A 54 -42.10 -52.29 -13.01
C ASN A 54 -41.80 -50.99 -13.76
N ILE A 55 -42.30 -50.81 -14.98
CA ILE A 55 -42.16 -49.55 -15.73
C ILE A 55 -42.83 -48.39 -14.98
N ALA A 56 -44.05 -48.60 -14.47
CA ALA A 56 -44.79 -47.60 -13.69
C ALA A 56 -44.03 -47.19 -12.41
N HIS A 57 -43.50 -48.17 -11.66
CA HIS A 57 -42.74 -47.94 -10.44
C HIS A 57 -41.40 -47.22 -10.70
N ILE A 58 -40.67 -47.59 -11.75
CA ILE A 58 -39.44 -46.88 -12.15
C ILE A 58 -39.76 -45.44 -12.56
N ASN A 59 -40.83 -45.24 -13.33
CA ASN A 59 -41.26 -43.90 -13.72
C ASN A 59 -41.67 -43.03 -12.53
N GLY A 60 -42.41 -43.59 -11.56
CA GLY A 60 -42.77 -42.89 -10.32
C GLY A 60 -41.52 -42.33 -9.62
N LYS A 61 -40.50 -43.17 -9.41
CA LYS A 61 -39.22 -42.73 -8.83
C LYS A 61 -38.51 -41.65 -9.65
N TYR A 62 -38.57 -41.71 -10.98
CA TYR A 62 -37.98 -40.66 -11.83
C TYR A 62 -38.76 -39.33 -11.73
N PHE A 63 -40.09 -39.38 -11.58
CA PHE A 63 -40.93 -38.20 -11.35
C PHE A 63 -40.77 -37.61 -9.95
N ASP A 64 -40.50 -38.43 -8.94
CA ASP A 64 -40.18 -37.94 -7.60
C ASP A 64 -38.77 -37.31 -7.56
N ILE A 65 -37.80 -37.92 -8.25
CA ILE A 65 -36.45 -37.32 -8.45
C ILE A 65 -36.54 -35.97 -9.18
N SER A 66 -37.44 -35.80 -10.15
CA SER A 66 -37.57 -34.51 -10.85
C SER A 66 -38.10 -33.40 -9.93
N LYS A 67 -39.05 -33.71 -9.03
CA LYS A 67 -39.50 -32.75 -7.99
C LYS A 67 -38.37 -32.32 -7.07
N GLU A 68 -37.54 -33.25 -6.61
CA GLU A 68 -36.42 -32.90 -5.73
C GLU A 68 -35.35 -32.05 -6.44
N PHE A 69 -35.07 -32.31 -7.72
CA PHE A 69 -34.24 -31.40 -8.50
C PHE A 69 -34.86 -30.01 -8.63
N ASP A 70 -36.18 -29.89 -8.81
CA ASP A 70 -36.84 -28.58 -8.87
C ASP A 70 -36.74 -27.82 -7.54
N ASN A 71 -36.95 -28.50 -6.41
CA ASN A 71 -36.77 -27.95 -5.06
C ASN A 71 -35.33 -27.42 -4.86
N ILE A 72 -34.32 -28.20 -5.27
CA ILE A 72 -32.91 -27.82 -5.19
C ILE A 72 -32.61 -26.58 -6.04
N LEU A 73 -33.11 -26.52 -7.28
CA LEU A 73 -32.93 -25.35 -8.16
C LEU A 73 -33.61 -24.08 -7.59
N GLN A 74 -34.80 -24.22 -6.98
CA GLN A 74 -35.47 -23.09 -6.33
C GLN A 74 -34.64 -22.54 -5.15
N LEU A 75 -34.09 -23.42 -4.31
CA LEU A 75 -33.20 -23.03 -3.21
C LEU A 75 -31.89 -22.38 -3.70
N GLN A 76 -31.26 -22.93 -4.74
CA GLN A 76 -30.10 -22.32 -5.38
C GLN A 76 -30.42 -20.94 -5.97
N LYS A 77 -31.52 -20.79 -6.71
CA LYS A 77 -31.97 -19.51 -7.29
C LYS A 77 -32.23 -18.48 -6.19
N HIS A 78 -32.80 -18.88 -5.06
CA HIS A 78 -32.98 -18.01 -3.89
C HIS A 78 -31.63 -17.54 -3.31
N LYS A 79 -30.71 -18.46 -3.00
CA LYS A 79 -29.40 -18.11 -2.40
C LYS A 79 -28.51 -17.28 -3.34
N LEU A 80 -28.55 -17.55 -4.64
CA LEU A 80 -27.84 -16.72 -5.64
C LEU A 80 -28.46 -15.32 -5.78
N THR A 81 -29.79 -15.18 -5.62
CA THR A 81 -30.46 -13.87 -5.59
C THR A 81 -30.09 -13.06 -4.35
N GLU A 82 -30.08 -13.71 -3.17
CA GLU A 82 -29.63 -13.11 -1.92
C GLU A 82 -28.18 -12.61 -2.01
N ASN A 83 -27.27 -13.47 -2.47
CA ASN A 83 -25.86 -13.13 -2.68
C ASN A 83 -25.66 -11.96 -3.66
N LEU A 84 -26.44 -11.92 -4.75
CA LEU A 84 -26.41 -10.83 -5.73
C LEU A 84 -26.87 -9.50 -5.11
N ASN A 85 -27.95 -9.52 -4.33
CA ASN A 85 -28.44 -8.33 -3.62
C ASN A 85 -27.43 -7.81 -2.60
N ASN A 86 -26.78 -8.71 -1.86
CA ASN A 86 -25.73 -8.36 -0.91
C ASN A 86 -24.52 -7.72 -1.61
N LEU A 87 -24.09 -8.28 -2.76
CA LEU A 87 -23.02 -7.69 -3.57
C LEU A 87 -23.37 -6.28 -4.09
N ASN A 88 -24.61 -6.07 -4.54
CA ASN A 88 -25.05 -4.74 -4.99
C ASN A 88 -25.02 -3.70 -3.84
N GLN A 89 -25.36 -4.10 -2.61
CA GLN A 89 -25.26 -3.24 -1.43
C GLN A 89 -23.79 -2.95 -1.06
N ILE A 90 -22.92 -3.95 -1.17
CA ILE A 90 -21.48 -3.80 -0.91
C ILE A 90 -20.82 -2.89 -1.94
N ASP A 91 -21.14 -3.02 -3.23
CA ASP A 91 -20.60 -2.16 -4.30
C ASP A 91 -21.04 -0.70 -4.14
N GLN A 92 -22.33 -0.46 -3.84
CA GLN A 92 -22.82 0.88 -3.54
C GLN A 92 -22.12 1.48 -2.31
N TYR A 93 -22.02 0.73 -1.20
CA TYR A 93 -21.35 1.20 0.02
C TYR A 93 -19.86 1.52 -0.21
N ILE A 94 -19.14 0.66 -0.93
CA ILE A 94 -17.72 0.86 -1.24
C ILE A 94 -17.52 2.02 -2.23
N SER A 95 -18.43 2.21 -3.18
CA SER A 95 -18.44 3.37 -4.09
C SER A 95 -18.66 4.67 -3.31
N ASP A 96 -19.65 4.73 -2.43
CA ASP A 96 -19.91 5.90 -1.59
C ASP A 96 -18.75 6.20 -0.64
N LYS A 97 -18.14 5.17 -0.04
CA LYS A 97 -16.94 5.30 0.80
C LYS A 97 -15.69 5.73 0.00
N LYS A 98 -15.51 5.25 -1.23
CA LYS A 98 -14.46 5.70 -2.16
C LYS A 98 -14.64 7.18 -2.52
N ASN A 99 -15.88 7.62 -2.74
CA ASN A 99 -16.19 9.04 -2.98
C ASN A 99 -15.90 9.90 -1.73
N GLN A 100 -16.28 9.44 -0.53
CA GLN A 100 -15.93 10.10 0.74
C GLN A 100 -14.41 10.18 0.95
N PHE A 101 -13.66 9.13 0.62
CA PHE A 101 -12.20 9.09 0.70
C PHE A 101 -11.58 10.18 -0.19
N LEU A 102 -11.95 10.22 -1.47
CA LEU A 102 -11.45 11.19 -2.44
C LEU A 102 -11.84 12.63 -2.07
N HIS A 103 -13.03 12.84 -1.50
CA HIS A 103 -13.50 14.15 -1.04
C HIS A 103 -12.71 14.65 0.18
N ALA A 104 -12.46 13.79 1.17
CA ALA A 104 -11.66 14.13 2.35
C ALA A 104 -10.21 14.50 1.98
N LEU A 105 -9.63 13.80 1.00
CA LEU A 105 -8.32 14.07 0.44
C LEU A 105 -8.26 15.42 -0.31
N ASN A 106 -9.28 15.75 -1.10
CA ASN A 106 -9.26 16.89 -2.02
C ASN A 106 -9.65 18.24 -1.39
N GLU A 107 -10.43 18.28 -0.30
CA GLU A 107 -10.91 19.54 0.28
C GLU A 107 -10.06 20.11 1.42
N THR A 108 -9.19 19.30 2.06
CA THR A 108 -8.57 19.69 3.34
C THR A 108 -7.06 19.89 3.24
N THR A 109 -6.56 20.97 3.85
CA THR A 109 -5.12 21.29 3.95
C THR A 109 -4.36 20.38 4.91
N ASN A 110 -5.06 19.58 5.70
CA ASN A 110 -4.49 18.60 6.61
C ASN A 110 -5.58 17.55 6.88
N PRO A 111 -5.68 16.50 6.04
CA PRO A 111 -6.67 15.45 6.19
C PRO A 111 -6.72 14.87 7.61
N ASN A 112 -7.92 14.43 8.03
CA ASN A 112 -7.99 13.65 9.25
C ASN A 112 -7.53 12.22 8.95
N LEU A 113 -6.23 11.96 9.17
CA LEU A 113 -5.61 10.63 9.07
C LEU A 113 -6.40 9.52 9.80
N ASN A 114 -7.18 9.83 10.83
CA ASN A 114 -8.04 8.85 11.50
C ASN A 114 -9.30 8.56 10.67
N THR A 115 -9.96 9.58 10.11
CA THR A 115 -11.10 9.40 9.19
C THR A 115 -10.68 8.68 7.90
N LEU A 116 -9.49 8.97 7.34
CA LEU A 116 -8.96 8.21 6.20
C LEU A 116 -8.70 6.73 6.56
N LYS A 117 -8.18 6.45 7.77
CA LYS A 117 -8.05 5.08 8.28
C LYS A 117 -9.39 4.39 8.50
N GLU A 118 -10.38 5.08 9.05
CA GLU A 118 -11.73 4.55 9.26
C GLU A 118 -12.36 4.14 7.93
N ILE A 119 -12.36 5.02 6.93
CA ILE A 119 -12.87 4.73 5.58
C ILE A 119 -12.10 3.59 4.91
N TYR A 120 -10.78 3.52 5.08
CA TYR A 120 -9.96 2.39 4.60
C TYR A 120 -10.38 1.06 5.24
N HIS A 121 -10.55 1.01 6.56
CA HIS A 121 -10.94 -0.22 7.26
C HIS A 121 -12.38 -0.63 6.91
N ASP A 122 -13.32 0.33 6.83
CA ASP A 122 -14.69 0.11 6.38
C ASP A 122 -14.73 -0.61 5.02
N ILE A 123 -13.91 -0.18 4.06
CA ILE A 123 -13.83 -0.78 2.72
C ILE A 123 -13.16 -2.17 2.76
N VAL A 124 -12.03 -2.29 3.46
CA VAL A 124 -11.24 -3.54 3.49
C VAL A 124 -11.95 -4.67 4.26
N ASN A 125 -12.78 -4.35 5.25
CA ASN A 125 -13.54 -5.34 6.02
C ASN A 125 -14.50 -6.20 5.17
N TYR A 126 -14.91 -5.73 3.98
CA TYR A 126 -15.77 -6.48 3.07
C TYR A 126 -15.05 -7.53 2.21
N GLU A 127 -13.71 -7.51 2.09
CA GLU A 127 -12.96 -8.45 1.24
C GLU A 127 -13.28 -9.92 1.59
N ASN A 128 -13.36 -10.24 2.87
CA ASN A 128 -13.72 -11.59 3.34
C ASN A 128 -15.13 -12.00 2.88
N GLN A 129 -16.11 -11.09 2.96
CA GLN A 129 -17.51 -11.37 2.56
C GLN A 129 -17.61 -11.57 1.04
N ILE A 130 -16.82 -10.82 0.27
CA ILE A 130 -16.75 -10.93 -1.19
C ILE A 130 -16.14 -12.28 -1.60
N ASP A 131 -15.05 -12.71 -0.95
CA ASP A 131 -14.46 -14.02 -1.19
C ASP A 131 -15.36 -15.19 -0.72
N GLU A 132 -16.12 -15.05 0.36
CA GLU A 132 -17.15 -16.03 0.76
C GLU A 132 -18.24 -16.18 -0.33
N ILE A 133 -18.82 -15.08 -0.80
CA ILE A 133 -19.85 -15.09 -1.85
C ILE A 133 -19.31 -15.69 -3.16
N LYS A 134 -18.09 -15.32 -3.55
CA LYS A 134 -17.35 -15.86 -4.70
C LYS A 134 -17.14 -17.37 -4.60
N ASN A 135 -16.76 -17.88 -3.43
CA ASN A 135 -16.57 -19.31 -3.17
C ASN A 135 -17.89 -20.09 -3.26
N ILE A 136 -18.98 -19.56 -2.66
CA ILE A 136 -20.33 -20.14 -2.80
C ILE A 136 -20.74 -20.20 -4.28
N LYS A 137 -20.65 -19.08 -5.00
CA LYS A 137 -21.03 -18.99 -6.42
C LYS A 137 -20.17 -19.87 -7.34
N ASN A 138 -18.91 -20.12 -7.00
CA ASN A 138 -18.07 -21.07 -7.75
C ASN A 138 -18.53 -22.53 -7.53
N LYS A 139 -18.79 -22.91 -6.28
CA LYS A 139 -19.31 -24.24 -5.93
C LYS A 139 -20.66 -24.54 -6.59
N GLU A 140 -21.57 -23.58 -6.62
CA GLU A 140 -22.88 -23.78 -7.29
C GLU A 140 -22.76 -23.91 -8.81
N ASN A 141 -21.75 -23.31 -9.45
CA ASN A 141 -21.45 -23.52 -10.88
C ASN A 141 -20.97 -24.95 -11.19
N GLU A 142 -20.19 -25.54 -10.27
CA GLU A 142 -19.77 -26.94 -10.35
C GLU A 142 -20.98 -27.88 -10.17
N ASN A 143 -21.83 -27.62 -9.17
CA ASN A 143 -23.09 -28.34 -8.95
C ASN A 143 -24.00 -28.32 -10.18
N ILE A 144 -24.21 -27.14 -10.79
CA ILE A 144 -25.01 -26.96 -12.01
C ILE A 144 -24.54 -27.89 -13.15
N THR A 145 -23.23 -28.05 -13.31
CA THR A 145 -22.66 -28.90 -14.37
C THR A 145 -22.96 -30.40 -14.13
N LEU A 146 -22.86 -30.85 -12.87
CA LEU A 146 -23.24 -32.21 -12.47
C LEU A 146 -24.75 -32.47 -12.61
N TYR A 147 -25.58 -31.45 -12.35
CA TYR A 147 -27.03 -31.55 -12.47
C TYR A 147 -27.46 -31.71 -13.93
N ILE A 148 -26.93 -30.90 -14.85
CA ILE A 148 -27.21 -31.01 -16.30
C ILE A 148 -26.92 -32.43 -16.81
N ASP A 149 -25.74 -32.97 -16.50
CA ASP A 149 -25.34 -34.33 -16.89
C ASP A 149 -26.30 -35.39 -16.31
N THR A 150 -26.63 -35.28 -15.02
CA THR A 150 -27.54 -36.21 -14.33
C THR A 150 -28.94 -36.19 -14.92
N ILE A 151 -29.51 -34.99 -15.13
CA ILE A 151 -30.87 -34.80 -15.67
C ILE A 151 -30.92 -35.23 -17.14
N THR A 152 -29.87 -34.95 -17.93
CA THR A 152 -29.77 -35.43 -19.32
C THR A 152 -29.74 -36.96 -19.38
N LYS A 153 -28.98 -37.61 -18.50
CA LYS A 153 -28.93 -39.08 -18.38
C LYS A 153 -30.28 -39.68 -17.94
N LEU A 154 -30.99 -39.05 -17.02
CA LEU A 154 -32.34 -39.48 -16.60
C LEU A 154 -33.39 -39.26 -17.69
N THR A 155 -33.32 -38.15 -18.43
CA THR A 155 -34.16 -37.86 -19.59
C THR A 155 -33.99 -38.93 -20.66
N GLY A 156 -32.75 -39.25 -21.04
CA GLY A 156 -32.45 -40.30 -22.01
C GLY A 156 -32.89 -41.71 -21.57
N LYS A 157 -32.82 -42.03 -20.27
CA LYS A 157 -33.40 -43.28 -19.72
C LYS A 157 -34.93 -43.29 -19.83
N SER A 158 -35.59 -42.20 -19.46
CA SER A 158 -37.05 -42.06 -19.54
C SER A 158 -37.56 -42.17 -20.98
N GLN A 159 -36.87 -41.54 -21.94
CA GLN A 159 -37.17 -41.65 -23.38
C GLN A 159 -37.00 -43.09 -23.91
N ASN A 160 -35.98 -43.82 -23.46
CA ASN A 160 -35.81 -45.23 -23.82
C ASN A 160 -36.91 -46.12 -23.24
N ILE A 161 -37.32 -45.88 -21.98
CA ILE A 161 -38.44 -46.59 -21.35
C ILE A 161 -39.77 -46.28 -22.07
N PHE A 162 -40.01 -45.02 -22.45
CA PHE A 162 -41.17 -44.62 -23.26
C PHE A 162 -41.20 -45.34 -24.61
N ARG A 163 -40.07 -45.40 -25.33
CA ARG A 163 -39.94 -46.16 -26.58
C ARG A 163 -40.26 -47.66 -26.39
N LEU A 164 -39.74 -48.27 -25.32
CA LEU A 164 -40.05 -49.67 -24.98
C LEU A 164 -41.55 -49.86 -24.67
N GLY A 165 -42.20 -48.89 -24.01
CA GLY A 165 -43.64 -48.87 -23.78
C GLY A 165 -44.43 -48.96 -25.09
N THR A 166 -44.12 -48.10 -26.07
CA THR A 166 -44.73 -48.13 -27.41
C THR A 166 -44.43 -49.45 -28.17
N THR A 167 -43.25 -50.05 -27.97
CA THR A 167 -42.97 -51.39 -28.52
C THR A 167 -43.84 -52.47 -27.88
N TYR A 168 -44.04 -52.44 -26.55
CA TYR A 168 -44.92 -53.39 -25.86
C TYR A 168 -46.41 -53.19 -26.19
N GLU A 169 -46.84 -51.96 -26.44
CA GLU A 169 -48.16 -51.62 -26.96
C GLU A 169 -48.41 -52.26 -28.33
N ASN A 170 -47.47 -52.09 -29.27
CA ASN A 170 -47.57 -52.69 -30.61
C ASN A 170 -47.60 -54.22 -30.57
N TYR A 171 -46.75 -54.87 -29.76
CA TYR A 171 -46.81 -56.32 -29.59
C TYR A 171 -48.12 -56.78 -28.94
N ASN A 172 -48.63 -56.04 -27.95
CA ASN A 172 -49.90 -56.38 -27.33
C ASN A 172 -51.06 -56.26 -28.33
N ASN A 173 -51.09 -55.22 -29.16
CA ASN A 173 -52.13 -55.03 -30.19
C ASN A 173 -52.18 -56.19 -31.21
N ILE A 174 -51.04 -56.82 -31.52
CA ILE A 174 -50.97 -58.02 -32.38
C ILE A 174 -51.47 -59.27 -31.64
N ILE A 175 -51.19 -59.39 -30.34
CA ILE A 175 -51.45 -60.60 -29.54
C ILE A 175 -52.86 -60.59 -28.91
N LYS A 176 -53.42 -59.41 -28.61
CA LYS A 176 -54.71 -59.16 -27.95
C LYS A 176 -55.88 -59.98 -28.51
N PRO A 177 -56.07 -60.12 -29.85
CA PRO A 177 -57.16 -60.93 -30.40
C PRO A 177 -57.09 -62.42 -30.01
N HIS A 178 -55.88 -62.94 -29.78
CA HIS A 178 -55.64 -64.34 -29.44
C HIS A 178 -55.67 -64.61 -27.92
N ILE A 179 -55.38 -63.59 -27.10
CA ILE A 179 -55.30 -63.72 -25.63
C ILE A 179 -56.55 -63.25 -24.87
N GLN A 180 -57.49 -62.58 -25.55
CA GLN A 180 -58.70 -61.98 -24.94
C GLN A 180 -58.35 -61.14 -23.70
N ASP A 181 -57.63 -60.03 -23.93
CA ASP A 181 -57.15 -59.14 -22.87
C ASP A 181 -57.72 -57.72 -23.04
N ASN A 182 -58.15 -57.13 -21.92
CA ASN A 182 -58.86 -55.87 -21.85
C ASN A 182 -58.09 -54.77 -21.08
N ASP A 183 -56.87 -55.04 -20.60
CA ASP A 183 -56.04 -54.12 -19.78
C ASP A 183 -55.42 -52.92 -20.58
N GLU A 184 -56.07 -52.55 -21.69
CA GLU A 184 -55.65 -51.53 -22.67
C GLU A 184 -55.42 -50.14 -22.06
N ASN A 185 -56.14 -49.80 -20.99
CA ASN A 185 -56.04 -48.52 -20.29
C ASN A 185 -54.68 -48.35 -19.58
N HIS A 186 -54.07 -49.42 -19.08
CA HIS A 186 -52.85 -49.34 -18.28
C HIS A 186 -51.61 -48.90 -19.08
N VAL A 187 -51.51 -49.31 -20.35
CA VAL A 187 -50.39 -48.93 -21.23
C VAL A 187 -50.40 -47.44 -21.53
N SER A 188 -51.59 -46.89 -21.82
CA SER A 188 -51.77 -45.47 -22.12
C SER A 188 -51.42 -44.59 -20.92
N GLN A 189 -51.93 -44.94 -19.73
CA GLN A 189 -51.61 -44.25 -18.47
C GLN A 189 -50.11 -44.24 -18.16
N ILE A 190 -49.41 -45.35 -18.43
CA ILE A 190 -47.95 -45.45 -18.27
C ILE A 190 -47.22 -44.52 -19.24
N LYS A 191 -47.62 -44.49 -20.52
CA LYS A 191 -47.04 -43.60 -21.54
C LYS A 191 -47.26 -42.12 -21.20
N ASP A 192 -48.44 -41.73 -20.74
CA ASP A 192 -48.73 -40.35 -20.33
C ASP A 192 -47.91 -39.92 -19.10
N ASN A 193 -47.74 -40.82 -18.12
CA ASN A 193 -46.92 -40.52 -16.95
C ASN A 193 -45.42 -40.46 -17.29
N LEU A 194 -44.94 -41.29 -18.22
CA LEU A 194 -43.60 -41.15 -18.82
C LEU A 194 -43.43 -39.82 -19.56
N LYS A 195 -44.42 -39.40 -20.34
CA LYS A 195 -44.40 -38.11 -21.04
C LYS A 195 -44.29 -36.93 -20.07
N LYS A 196 -45.10 -36.90 -19.00
CA LYS A 196 -45.01 -35.90 -17.91
C LYS A 196 -43.63 -35.89 -17.24
N THR A 197 -43.03 -37.06 -17.06
CA THR A 197 -41.71 -37.21 -16.40
C THR A 197 -40.58 -36.70 -17.31
N ILE A 198 -40.63 -36.99 -18.61
CA ILE A 198 -39.71 -36.42 -19.61
C ILE A 198 -39.86 -34.90 -19.68
N GLN A 199 -41.09 -34.40 -19.73
CA GLN A 199 -41.36 -32.95 -19.75
C GLN A 199 -40.83 -32.26 -18.48
N SER A 200 -41.05 -32.83 -17.30
CA SER A 200 -40.53 -32.28 -16.04
C SER A 200 -39.00 -32.16 -16.04
N PHE A 201 -38.27 -33.17 -16.54
CA PHE A 201 -36.82 -33.05 -16.69
C PHE A 201 -36.40 -31.98 -17.73
N GLN A 202 -37.16 -31.77 -18.79
CA GLN A 202 -36.91 -30.70 -19.77
C GLN A 202 -37.16 -29.30 -19.16
N GLU A 203 -38.20 -29.14 -18.35
CA GLU A 203 -38.49 -27.90 -17.61
C GLU A 203 -37.38 -27.56 -16.61
N ILE A 204 -36.81 -28.58 -15.94
CA ILE A 204 -35.68 -28.43 -15.01
C ILE A 204 -34.41 -28.02 -15.76
N LEU A 205 -34.12 -28.57 -16.95
CA LEU A 205 -33.01 -28.12 -17.79
C LEU A 205 -33.17 -26.65 -18.21
N ASN A 206 -34.37 -26.25 -18.64
CA ASN A 206 -34.66 -24.85 -18.98
C ASN A 206 -34.43 -23.90 -17.77
N LYS A 207 -34.86 -24.30 -16.57
CA LYS A 207 -34.62 -23.55 -15.32
C LYS A 207 -33.13 -23.44 -14.98
N ILE A 208 -32.31 -24.43 -15.32
CA ILE A 208 -30.84 -24.35 -15.16
C ILE A 208 -30.25 -23.32 -16.12
N ASP A 209 -30.70 -23.29 -17.38
CA ASP A 209 -30.20 -22.31 -18.35
C ASP A 209 -30.67 -20.87 -18.02
N GLU A 210 -31.88 -20.69 -17.46
CA GLU A 210 -32.28 -19.41 -16.85
C GLU A 210 -31.30 -18.97 -15.74
N ILE A 211 -30.99 -19.87 -14.80
CA ILE A 211 -30.06 -19.62 -13.69
C ILE A 211 -28.65 -19.28 -14.23
N LYS A 212 -28.19 -19.96 -15.27
CA LYS A 212 -26.93 -19.63 -15.97
C LYS A 212 -26.95 -18.23 -16.56
N VAL A 213 -27.97 -17.87 -17.33
CA VAL A 213 -28.07 -16.55 -17.94
C VAL A 213 -28.14 -15.45 -16.86
N GLN A 214 -28.95 -15.65 -15.83
CA GLN A 214 -29.18 -14.68 -14.76
C GLN A 214 -27.94 -14.44 -13.89
N PHE A 215 -27.25 -15.49 -13.42
CA PHE A 215 -26.18 -15.36 -12.42
C PHE A 215 -24.76 -15.52 -12.96
N TYR A 216 -24.62 -15.92 -14.24
CA TYR A 216 -23.33 -16.18 -14.87
C TYR A 216 -23.18 -15.53 -16.27
N GLY A 217 -24.21 -14.85 -16.80
CA GLY A 217 -24.17 -14.08 -18.06
C GLY A 217 -23.38 -12.75 -18.02
N ASN A 218 -23.60 -11.83 -18.97
CA ASN A 218 -22.70 -10.67 -19.15
C ASN A 218 -22.83 -9.53 -18.11
N ASN A 219 -23.85 -9.52 -17.24
CA ASN A 219 -23.98 -8.57 -16.12
C ASN A 219 -24.14 -9.36 -14.80
N ASN A 220 -23.14 -10.19 -14.50
CA ASN A 220 -23.21 -11.21 -13.43
C ASN A 220 -22.47 -10.83 -12.14
N ILE A 221 -22.53 -11.76 -11.19
CA ILE A 221 -21.78 -11.75 -9.92
C ILE A 221 -20.27 -11.52 -10.12
N ASN A 222 -19.63 -12.09 -11.15
CA ASN A 222 -18.19 -11.85 -11.41
C ASN A 222 -17.91 -10.39 -11.77
N SER A 223 -18.80 -9.74 -12.53
CA SER A 223 -18.64 -8.34 -12.96
C SER A 223 -18.63 -7.42 -11.73
N ILE A 224 -19.63 -7.57 -10.86
CA ILE A 224 -19.75 -6.81 -9.61
C ILE A 224 -18.55 -7.08 -8.68
N ILE A 225 -18.16 -8.35 -8.49
CA ILE A 225 -16.94 -8.70 -7.72
C ILE A 225 -15.69 -8.04 -8.31
N THR A 226 -15.58 -7.92 -9.63
CA THR A 226 -14.45 -7.26 -10.30
C THR A 226 -14.46 -5.75 -10.03
N THR A 227 -15.61 -5.09 -10.20
CA THR A 227 -15.81 -3.66 -9.90
C THR A 227 -15.45 -3.35 -8.44
N ILE A 228 -15.97 -4.13 -7.48
CA ILE A 228 -15.65 -3.96 -6.07
C ILE A 228 -14.15 -4.17 -5.83
N SER A 229 -13.56 -5.24 -6.36
CA SER A 229 -12.13 -5.53 -6.19
C SER A 229 -11.25 -4.40 -6.73
N GLN A 230 -11.65 -3.77 -7.83
CA GLN A 230 -10.96 -2.61 -8.38
C GLN A 230 -11.14 -1.37 -7.50
N ASN A 231 -12.36 -1.07 -7.04
CA ASN A 231 -12.63 0.02 -6.10
C ASN A 231 -11.83 -0.11 -4.78
N VAL A 232 -11.72 -1.32 -4.22
CA VAL A 232 -10.91 -1.61 -3.03
C VAL A 232 -9.42 -1.39 -3.32
N ASN A 233 -8.91 -1.88 -4.45
CA ASN A 233 -7.50 -1.72 -4.81
C ASN A 233 -7.13 -0.25 -5.12
N ASP A 234 -8.01 0.52 -5.76
CA ASP A 234 -7.82 1.97 -5.96
C ASP A 234 -7.62 2.70 -4.62
N VAL A 235 -8.49 2.43 -3.64
CA VAL A 235 -8.38 3.04 -2.30
C VAL A 235 -7.14 2.56 -1.54
N LYS A 236 -6.78 1.27 -1.64
CA LYS A 236 -5.53 0.75 -1.06
C LYS A 236 -4.28 1.45 -1.62
N ASN A 237 -4.23 1.63 -2.94
CA ASN A 237 -3.12 2.28 -3.62
C ASN A 237 -3.01 3.75 -3.24
N ASN A 238 -4.12 4.50 -3.28
CA ASN A 238 -4.13 5.91 -2.94
C ASN A 238 -3.78 6.13 -1.46
N PHE A 239 -4.43 5.41 -0.53
CA PHE A 239 -4.14 5.51 0.89
C PHE A 239 -2.66 5.28 1.24
N SER A 240 -1.98 4.34 0.58
CA SER A 240 -0.55 4.11 0.79
C SER A 240 0.33 5.28 0.32
N LYS A 241 -0.02 5.91 -0.81
CA LYS A 241 0.70 7.06 -1.38
C LYS A 241 0.45 8.33 -0.57
N ASP A 242 -0.81 8.66 -0.32
CA ASP A 242 -1.22 9.89 0.34
C ASP A 242 -0.76 9.91 1.80
N LEU A 243 -0.84 8.78 2.51
CA LEU A 243 -0.30 8.66 3.87
C LEU A 243 1.24 8.79 3.90
N THR A 244 1.94 8.48 2.81
CA THR A 244 3.39 8.72 2.69
C THR A 244 3.69 10.22 2.49
N ILE A 245 2.92 10.91 1.65
CA ILE A 245 3.00 12.36 1.42
C ILE A 245 2.71 13.12 2.72
N GLU A 246 1.60 12.79 3.39
CA GLU A 246 1.09 13.50 4.56
C GLU A 246 2.02 13.35 5.78
N ASN A 247 2.53 12.14 6.05
CA ASN A 247 3.59 11.97 7.05
C ASN A 247 4.87 12.74 6.71
N GLY A 248 5.18 12.90 5.41
CA GLY A 248 6.28 13.74 4.93
C GLY A 248 6.08 15.22 5.31
N LEU A 249 4.88 15.76 5.04
CA LEU A 249 4.51 17.14 5.37
C LEU A 249 4.51 17.39 6.88
N ILE A 250 3.91 16.51 7.69
CA ILE A 250 3.88 16.63 9.16
C ILE A 250 5.32 16.65 9.73
N GLN A 251 6.21 15.79 9.22
CA GLN A 251 7.62 15.81 9.64
C GLN A 251 8.36 17.08 9.19
N ILE A 252 8.05 17.62 8.02
CA ILE A 252 8.60 18.90 7.52
C ILE A 252 8.14 20.05 8.41
N GLN A 253 6.84 20.16 8.69
CA GLN A 253 6.28 21.20 9.57
C GLN A 253 6.97 21.18 10.93
N LYS A 254 7.03 20.01 11.58
CA LYS A 254 7.72 19.89 12.86
C LYS A 254 9.20 20.28 12.77
N SER A 255 9.90 19.88 11.70
CA SER A 255 11.31 20.25 11.50
C SER A 255 11.50 21.78 11.33
N LEU A 256 10.53 22.48 10.74
CA LEU A 256 10.53 23.93 10.62
C LEU A 256 10.23 24.63 11.96
N GLU A 257 9.26 24.11 12.72
CA GLU A 257 8.94 24.59 14.08
C GLU A 257 10.13 24.40 15.04
N ASP A 258 10.77 23.22 15.02
CA ASP A 258 11.96 22.91 15.80
C ASP A 258 13.11 23.89 15.48
N ILE A 259 13.33 24.24 14.19
CA ILE A 259 14.33 25.27 13.82
C ILE A 259 13.89 26.69 14.21
N GLN A 260 12.62 27.06 14.04
CA GLN A 260 12.13 28.38 14.48
C GLN A 260 12.31 28.58 15.99
N ASN A 261 12.27 27.49 16.77
CA ASN A 261 12.56 27.48 18.20
C ASN A 261 14.07 27.48 18.49
N SER A 262 14.88 26.62 17.85
CA SER A 262 16.34 26.57 18.06
C SER A 262 17.06 27.86 17.66
N THR A 263 16.51 28.59 16.68
CA THR A 263 17.07 29.86 16.20
C THR A 263 16.70 31.07 17.08
N TYR A 264 15.95 30.91 18.18
CA TYR A 264 15.40 32.05 18.96
C TYR A 264 16.46 33.10 19.36
N GLU A 265 17.58 32.68 19.95
CA GLU A 265 18.68 33.60 20.35
C GLU A 265 19.43 34.25 19.17
N ILE A 266 19.30 33.66 17.97
CA ILE A 266 19.90 34.14 16.72
C ILE A 266 18.86 34.67 15.73
N ARG A 267 17.65 35.02 16.20
CA ARG A 267 16.65 35.77 15.42
C ARG A 267 17.14 37.19 15.14
N ASN A 268 16.65 37.77 14.04
CA ASN A 268 17.10 39.06 13.52
C ASN A 268 16.99 40.21 14.54
N GLU A 269 15.92 40.25 15.33
CA GLU A 269 15.77 41.21 16.44
C GLU A 269 16.89 41.09 17.50
N GLN A 270 17.21 39.87 17.95
CA GLN A 270 18.21 39.62 18.99
C GLN A 270 19.62 39.92 18.48
N ILE A 271 19.93 39.51 17.24
CA ILE A 271 21.20 39.83 16.59
C ILE A 271 21.35 41.34 16.34
N THR A 272 20.29 42.02 15.89
CA THR A 272 20.29 43.48 15.71
C THR A 272 20.55 44.21 17.03
N LYS A 273 19.87 43.79 18.12
CA LYS A 273 20.07 44.35 19.45
C LYS A 273 21.51 44.15 19.95
N PHE A 274 22.03 42.92 19.85
CA PHE A 274 23.40 42.56 20.21
C PHE A 274 24.45 43.36 19.43
N VAL A 275 24.33 43.42 18.10
CA VAL A 275 25.23 44.16 17.22
C VAL A 275 25.23 45.66 17.55
N ASN A 276 24.06 46.26 17.75
CA ASN A 276 23.95 47.68 18.09
C ASN A 276 24.48 47.98 19.50
N THR A 277 24.31 47.08 20.48
CA THR A 277 24.92 47.24 21.82
C THR A 277 26.45 47.28 21.74
N ILE A 278 27.07 46.38 20.96
CA ILE A 278 28.52 46.38 20.77
C ILE A 278 28.96 47.64 20.02
N ARG A 279 28.36 47.95 18.86
CA ARG A 279 28.75 49.13 18.05
C ARG A 279 28.67 50.43 18.86
N ASN A 280 27.58 50.65 19.59
CA ASN A 280 27.42 51.83 20.45
C ASN A 280 28.50 51.92 21.54
N TYR A 281 28.88 50.79 22.16
CA TYR A 281 29.96 50.78 23.17
C TYR A 281 31.32 51.12 22.54
N VAL A 282 31.64 50.51 21.39
CA VAL A 282 32.93 50.68 20.70
C VAL A 282 33.08 52.09 20.16
N GLU A 283 32.04 52.64 19.54
CA GLU A 283 32.00 54.03 19.06
C GLU A 283 32.20 55.01 20.22
N GLN A 284 31.50 54.83 21.35
CA GLN A 284 31.66 55.67 22.53
C GLN A 284 33.08 55.64 23.12
N GLN A 285 33.74 54.47 23.18
CA GLN A 285 35.11 54.41 23.71
C GLN A 285 36.12 54.98 22.71
N THR A 286 35.96 54.70 21.41
CA THR A 286 36.83 55.24 20.35
C THR A 286 36.77 56.77 20.34
N ASN A 287 35.57 57.36 20.46
CA ASN A 287 35.39 58.81 20.57
C ASN A 287 35.98 59.42 21.86
N LYS A 288 36.12 58.66 22.96
CA LYS A 288 36.87 59.14 24.14
C LYS A 288 38.37 59.18 23.85
N ILE A 289 38.95 58.09 23.32
CA ILE A 289 40.38 58.00 22.96
C ILE A 289 40.77 59.07 21.93
N GLN A 290 39.88 59.38 20.98
CA GLN A 290 40.05 60.45 20.00
C GLN A 290 40.25 61.84 20.65
N ASN A 291 39.54 62.11 21.76
CA ASN A 291 39.48 63.42 22.42
C ASN A 291 40.44 63.55 23.61
N ASN A 292 40.69 62.47 24.36
CA ASN A 292 41.63 62.42 25.49
C ASN A 292 42.44 61.11 25.46
N PRO A 293 43.60 61.08 24.80
CA PRO A 293 44.37 59.86 24.57
C PRO A 293 45.16 59.40 25.81
N ASN A 294 44.50 58.68 26.72
CA ASN A 294 45.20 57.88 27.75
C ASN A 294 45.70 56.57 27.14
N LYS A 295 46.99 56.23 27.33
CA LYS A 295 47.64 55.04 26.76
C LYS A 295 47.07 53.73 27.32
N ASP A 296 46.83 53.68 28.62
CA ASP A 296 46.56 52.41 29.30
C ASP A 296 45.10 51.97 29.11
N GLU A 297 44.17 52.93 29.03
CA GLU A 297 42.77 52.71 28.61
C GLU A 297 42.66 52.07 27.21
N ILE A 298 43.63 52.27 26.31
CA ILE A 298 43.58 51.70 24.95
C ILE A 298 43.68 50.17 24.99
N ASP A 299 44.50 49.60 25.88
CA ASP A 299 44.67 48.15 25.98
C ASP A 299 43.40 47.49 26.52
N ASP A 300 42.79 48.04 27.58
CA ASP A 300 41.50 47.58 28.13
C ASP A 300 40.38 47.60 27.07
N ILE A 301 40.32 48.67 26.26
CA ILE A 301 39.34 48.78 25.17
C ILE A 301 39.63 47.73 24.09
N ILE A 302 40.89 47.57 23.67
CA ILE A 302 41.29 46.56 22.68
C ILE A 302 40.95 45.14 23.16
N GLU A 303 41.27 44.78 24.41
CA GLU A 303 40.92 43.45 24.95
C GLU A 303 39.40 43.23 24.98
N LYS A 304 38.62 44.25 25.36
CA LYS A 304 37.17 44.11 25.37
C LYS A 304 36.57 43.94 23.97
N ILE A 305 37.09 44.65 22.96
CA ILE A 305 36.69 44.45 21.55
C ILE A 305 37.11 43.05 21.06
N ILE A 306 38.30 42.57 21.44
CA ILE A 306 38.74 41.20 21.18
C ILE A 306 37.79 40.18 21.81
N ASN A 307 37.29 40.43 23.02
CA ASN A 307 36.33 39.56 23.69
C ASN A 307 34.95 39.56 23.00
N TYR A 308 34.44 40.71 22.55
CA TYR A 308 33.25 40.74 21.68
C TYR A 308 33.47 39.97 20.37
N ASN A 309 34.66 40.06 19.75
CA ASN A 309 34.98 39.27 18.56
C ASN A 309 35.06 37.75 18.84
N LYS A 310 35.40 37.30 20.07
CA LYS A 310 35.28 35.88 20.46
C LYS A 310 33.80 35.44 20.51
N GLU A 311 32.90 36.27 21.04
CA GLU A 311 31.46 35.97 21.03
C GLU A 311 30.89 35.92 19.60
N LEU A 312 31.30 36.84 18.72
CA LEU A 312 30.94 36.81 17.30
C LEU A 312 31.42 35.51 16.62
N ALA A 313 32.67 35.10 16.88
CA ALA A 313 33.23 33.86 16.35
C ALA A 313 32.53 32.58 16.84
N ILE A 314 31.77 32.64 17.95
CA ILE A 314 30.90 31.54 18.42
C ILE A 314 29.52 31.62 17.75
N LYS A 315 28.92 32.81 17.63
CA LYS A 315 27.58 32.97 17.05
C LYS A 315 27.53 32.75 15.53
N ILE A 316 28.59 33.10 14.79
CA ILE A 316 28.64 32.95 13.32
C ILE A 316 28.52 31.47 12.87
N PRO A 317 29.28 30.50 13.42
CA PRO A 317 29.07 29.07 13.15
C PRO A 317 27.65 28.59 13.43
N ILE A 318 27.05 28.96 14.57
CA ILE A 318 25.69 28.54 14.93
C ILE A 318 24.67 29.03 13.89
N VAL A 319 24.83 30.24 13.36
CA VAL A 319 23.99 30.73 12.24
C VAL A 319 24.19 29.88 10.99
N ILE A 320 25.44 29.55 10.63
CA ILE A 320 25.77 28.74 9.44
C ILE A 320 25.20 27.30 9.56
N ASP A 321 25.30 26.68 10.72
CA ASP A 321 24.76 25.32 10.93
C ASP A 321 23.23 25.28 10.83
N ASN A 322 22.55 26.33 11.33
CA ASN A 322 21.10 26.47 11.10
C ASN A 322 20.77 26.73 9.62
N GLN A 323 21.59 27.46 8.85
CA GLN A 323 21.42 27.59 7.40
C GLN A 323 21.53 26.23 6.69
N ASN A 324 22.51 25.40 7.07
CA ASN A 324 22.69 24.05 6.53
C ASN A 324 21.48 23.15 6.86
N ASN A 325 20.97 23.23 8.09
CA ASN A 325 19.79 22.48 8.52
C ASN A 325 18.52 22.87 7.74
N VAL A 326 18.25 24.17 7.53
CA VAL A 326 17.10 24.60 6.72
C VAL A 326 17.26 24.19 5.25
N THR A 327 18.48 24.23 4.71
CA THR A 327 18.78 23.75 3.34
C THR A 327 18.48 22.25 3.21
N SER A 328 18.75 21.45 4.25
CA SER A 328 18.36 20.04 4.33
C SER A 328 16.83 19.87 4.36
N ILE A 329 16.10 20.71 5.09
CA ILE A 329 14.62 20.71 5.05
C ILE A 329 14.09 21.06 3.65
N ILE A 330 14.64 22.07 2.97
CA ILE A 330 14.25 22.39 1.58
C ILE A 330 14.47 21.19 0.65
N SER A 331 15.57 20.45 0.81
CA SER A 331 15.79 19.20 0.07
C SER A 331 14.74 18.12 0.39
N ARG A 332 14.22 18.06 1.63
CA ARG A 332 13.09 17.18 1.99
C ARG A 332 11.77 17.67 1.39
N ILE A 333 11.49 18.97 1.39
CA ILE A 333 10.26 19.53 0.80
C ILE A 333 10.23 19.26 -0.71
N ASN A 334 11.33 19.52 -1.42
CA ASN A 334 11.42 19.24 -2.86
C ASN A 334 11.17 17.76 -3.18
N LYS A 335 11.63 16.82 -2.33
CA LYS A 335 11.32 15.39 -2.50
C LYS A 335 9.83 15.09 -2.33
N VAL A 336 9.15 15.75 -1.39
CA VAL A 336 7.69 15.60 -1.21
C VAL A 336 6.92 16.25 -2.36
N ILE A 337 7.36 17.39 -2.89
CA ILE A 337 6.77 18.00 -4.10
C ILE A 337 6.90 17.06 -5.30
N ASN A 338 8.10 16.56 -5.59
CA ASN A 338 8.31 15.61 -6.70
C ASN A 338 7.44 14.34 -6.56
N LEU A 339 7.21 13.86 -5.32
CA LEU A 339 6.29 12.75 -5.06
C LEU A 339 4.84 13.14 -5.37
N ILE A 340 4.38 14.29 -4.88
CA ILE A 340 3.03 14.80 -5.18
C ILE A 340 2.83 14.97 -6.69
N GLU A 341 3.75 15.61 -7.41
CA GLU A 341 3.68 15.79 -8.87
C GLU A 341 3.70 14.45 -9.63
N SER A 342 4.38 13.42 -9.11
CA SER A 342 4.44 12.10 -9.74
C SER A 342 3.18 11.25 -9.54
N GLU A 343 2.42 11.50 -8.47
CA GLU A 343 1.22 10.73 -8.11
C GLU A 343 -0.09 11.48 -8.41
N HIS A 344 -0.03 12.82 -8.45
CA HIS A 344 -1.17 13.72 -8.67
C HIS A 344 -0.85 14.70 -9.80
N SER A 345 -1.41 14.45 -10.99
CA SER A 345 -1.13 15.20 -12.24
C SER A 345 -1.62 16.67 -12.28
N ASN A 346 -1.86 17.30 -11.13
CA ASN A 346 -2.45 18.64 -11.04
C ASN A 346 -1.98 19.39 -9.78
N ASN A 347 -1.25 20.48 -9.99
CA ASN A 347 -0.62 21.30 -8.94
C ASN A 347 -1.64 22.05 -8.04
N ASN A 348 -2.94 21.96 -8.32
CA ASN A 348 -4.00 22.42 -7.41
C ASN A 348 -4.28 21.48 -6.21
N ASN A 349 -3.59 20.33 -6.11
CA ASN A 349 -3.68 19.44 -4.95
C ASN A 349 -3.34 20.20 -3.64
N VAL A 350 -4.12 19.99 -2.57
CA VAL A 350 -3.95 20.77 -1.33
C VAL A 350 -2.62 20.50 -0.62
N SER A 351 -2.11 19.26 -0.69
CA SER A 351 -0.77 18.87 -0.20
C SER A 351 0.36 19.60 -0.94
N TYR A 352 0.18 19.90 -2.24
CA TYR A 352 1.14 20.71 -3.00
C TYR A 352 1.19 22.14 -2.45
N ASN A 353 0.02 22.76 -2.21
CA ASN A 353 -0.06 24.10 -1.62
C ASN A 353 0.57 24.18 -0.22
N VAL A 354 0.44 23.14 0.60
CA VAL A 354 1.13 23.03 1.91
C VAL A 354 2.65 22.92 1.72
N ALA A 355 3.12 22.11 0.78
CA ALA A 355 4.55 21.97 0.48
C ALA A 355 5.18 23.29 -0.01
N ILE A 356 4.50 24.04 -0.88
CA ILE A 356 4.94 25.36 -1.33
C ILE A 356 5.04 26.34 -0.15
N LYS A 357 4.02 26.38 0.72
CA LYS A 357 4.06 27.21 1.95
C LYS A 357 5.20 26.83 2.91
N HIS A 358 5.56 25.55 2.98
CA HIS A 358 6.76 25.12 3.72
C HIS A 358 8.07 25.61 3.08
N ILE A 359 8.14 25.68 1.74
CA ILE A 359 9.28 26.28 1.02
C ILE A 359 9.37 27.79 1.29
N GLU A 360 8.25 28.51 1.27
CA GLU A 360 8.21 29.94 1.61
C GLU A 360 8.71 30.18 3.04
N ASN A 361 8.21 29.42 4.01
CA ASN A 361 8.67 29.47 5.40
C ASN A 361 10.17 29.18 5.53
N ALA A 362 10.68 28.15 4.85
CA ALA A 362 12.10 27.79 4.88
C ALA A 362 12.99 28.88 4.26
N ASN A 363 12.57 29.45 3.12
CA ASN A 363 13.28 30.55 2.47
C ASN A 363 13.31 31.81 3.35
N ASN A 364 12.21 32.14 4.03
CA ASN A 364 12.17 33.26 4.97
C ASN A 364 13.17 33.08 6.14
N ILE A 365 13.28 31.87 6.69
CA ILE A 365 14.30 31.56 7.72
C ILE A 365 15.72 31.72 7.16
N ILE A 366 16.00 31.24 5.94
CA ILE A 366 17.31 31.42 5.29
C ILE A 366 17.63 32.90 5.04
N LEU A 367 16.65 33.72 4.65
CA LEU A 367 16.84 35.16 4.42
C LEU A 367 17.23 35.90 5.71
N ASP A 368 16.55 35.63 6.83
CA ASP A 368 16.92 36.22 8.13
C ASP A 368 18.25 35.69 8.67
N LEU A 369 18.54 34.39 8.56
CA LEU A 369 19.86 33.86 8.92
C LEU A 369 20.98 34.49 8.07
N ASN A 370 20.75 34.78 6.79
CA ASN A 370 21.71 35.49 5.94
C ASN A 370 21.92 36.95 6.37
N ARG A 371 20.84 37.69 6.72
CA ARG A 371 20.95 39.04 7.29
C ARG A 371 21.81 39.01 8.55
N ASN A 372 21.54 38.07 9.45
CA ASN A 372 22.19 37.95 10.75
C ASN A 372 23.68 37.62 10.59
N LYS A 373 24.01 36.66 9.72
CA LYS A 373 25.39 36.33 9.32
C LYS A 373 26.15 37.54 8.79
N ASN A 374 25.52 38.34 7.93
CA ASN A 374 26.13 39.54 7.37
C ASN A 374 26.35 40.64 8.43
N MET A 375 25.39 40.86 9.34
CA MET A 375 25.55 41.82 10.44
C MET A 375 26.68 41.42 11.41
N LEU A 376 26.77 40.13 11.77
CA LEU A 376 27.83 39.60 12.63
C LEU A 376 29.21 39.69 11.95
N ASN A 377 29.31 39.34 10.66
CA ASN A 377 30.54 39.45 9.89
C ASN A 377 31.00 40.91 9.75
N ASN A 378 30.09 41.83 9.42
CA ASN A 378 30.42 43.25 9.26
C ASN A 378 30.92 43.84 10.58
N LEU A 379 30.23 43.60 11.70
CA LEU A 379 30.68 44.05 13.02
C LEU A 379 32.06 43.47 13.39
N MET A 380 32.32 42.20 13.06
CA MET A 380 33.63 41.59 13.33
C MET A 380 34.76 42.28 12.54
N GLN A 381 34.50 42.72 11.30
CA GLN A 381 35.47 43.47 10.49
C GLN A 381 35.60 44.94 10.94
N GLU A 382 34.49 45.61 11.29
CA GLU A 382 34.50 46.94 11.92
C GLU A 382 35.37 46.94 13.18
N ASN A 383 35.15 45.97 14.07
CA ASN A 383 35.94 45.78 15.29
C ASN A 383 37.42 45.50 15.01
N LEU A 384 37.75 44.70 13.97
CA LEU A 384 39.15 44.43 13.59
C LEU A 384 39.87 45.69 13.09
N ASN A 385 39.19 46.53 12.30
CA ASN A 385 39.74 47.81 11.85
C ASN A 385 39.96 48.75 13.04
N ILE A 386 38.96 48.92 13.91
CA ILE A 386 39.06 49.77 15.11
C ILE A 386 40.16 49.29 16.07
N ILE A 387 40.36 47.98 16.24
CA ILE A 387 41.51 47.44 16.99
C ILE A 387 42.85 47.87 16.37
N ASN A 388 42.96 47.91 15.04
CA ASN A 388 44.19 48.34 14.37
C ASN A 388 44.39 49.85 14.49
N ASP A 389 43.34 50.65 14.35
CA ASP A 389 43.40 52.10 14.50
C ASP A 389 43.76 52.50 15.94
N LEU A 390 43.20 51.82 16.95
CA LEU A 390 43.57 52.01 18.35
C LEU A 390 45.04 51.62 18.63
N LYS A 391 45.55 50.54 18.02
CA LYS A 391 46.99 50.19 18.10
C LYS A 391 47.88 51.25 17.45
N ASN A 392 47.50 51.74 16.27
CA ASN A 392 48.21 52.82 15.59
C ASN A 392 48.21 54.09 16.47
N LYS A 393 47.07 54.44 17.07
CA LYS A 393 46.94 55.58 17.99
C LYS A 393 47.81 55.43 19.23
N LYS A 394 47.85 54.23 19.83
CA LYS A 394 48.76 53.92 20.94
C LYS A 394 50.21 54.16 20.55
N GLN A 395 50.62 53.71 19.36
CA GLN A 395 51.98 53.91 18.87
C GLN A 395 52.30 55.38 18.54
N GLU A 396 51.33 56.18 18.06
CA GLU A 396 51.49 57.63 17.94
C GLU A 396 51.75 58.30 19.30
N ILE A 397 51.01 57.91 20.34
CA ILE A 397 51.15 58.44 21.71
C ILE A 397 52.52 58.06 22.28
N GLU A 398 52.94 56.80 22.14
CA GLU A 398 54.28 56.35 22.54
C GLU A 398 55.39 57.11 21.81
N ASN A 399 55.30 57.25 20.49
CA ASN A 399 56.27 58.00 19.69
C ASN A 399 56.33 59.49 20.09
N ARG A 400 55.17 60.12 20.36
CA ARG A 400 55.10 61.53 20.78
C ARG A 400 55.68 61.74 22.19
N ASN A 401 55.41 60.81 23.11
CA ASN A 401 55.96 60.84 24.47
C ASN A 401 57.48 60.58 24.48
N ASN A 402 57.96 59.68 23.63
CA ASN A 402 59.39 59.43 23.42
C ASN A 402 60.08 60.66 22.83
N LEU A 403 59.50 61.29 21.80
CA LEU A 403 60.03 62.53 21.22
C LEU A 403 60.06 63.67 22.26
N HIS A 404 59.01 63.82 23.08
CA HIS A 404 58.99 64.83 24.13
C HIS A 404 60.05 64.57 25.20
N THR A 405 60.30 63.31 25.56
CA THR A 405 61.38 62.91 26.48
C THR A 405 62.76 63.23 25.89
N ILE A 406 63.00 62.90 24.63
CA ILE A 406 64.26 63.18 23.93
C ILE A 406 64.52 64.69 23.85
N ASN A 407 63.52 65.48 23.44
CA ASN A 407 63.64 66.94 23.37
C ASN A 407 63.90 67.54 24.75
N ARG A 408 63.22 67.06 25.79
CA ARG A 408 63.43 67.52 27.18
C ARG A 408 64.81 67.14 27.72
N GLN A 409 65.35 66.00 27.34
CA GLN A 409 66.74 65.64 27.65
C GLN A 409 67.72 66.54 26.91
N GLN A 410 67.46 66.92 25.65
CA GLN A 410 68.28 67.91 24.94
C GLN A 410 68.22 69.31 25.57
N GLU A 411 67.06 69.77 26.04
CA GLU A 411 66.93 71.03 26.79
C GLU A 411 67.73 71.00 28.11
N ILE A 412 67.70 69.87 28.83
CA ILE A 412 68.49 69.69 30.07
C ILE A 412 70.00 69.72 29.75
N THR A 413 70.47 68.94 28.78
CA THR A 413 71.90 68.94 28.39
C THR A 413 72.37 70.30 27.84
N GLN A 414 71.49 71.09 27.19
CA GLN A 414 71.83 72.45 26.77
C GLN A 414 71.87 73.44 27.95
N THR A 415 70.97 73.32 28.94
CA THR A 415 70.97 74.20 30.11
C THR A 415 72.11 73.90 31.10
N GLU A 416 72.54 72.65 31.21
CA GLU A 416 73.77 72.28 31.93
C GLU A 416 75.03 72.86 31.27
N HIS A 417 75.07 72.94 29.94
CA HIS A 417 76.24 73.47 29.21
C HIS A 417 76.42 74.99 29.23
N VAL A 418 75.45 75.76 29.75
CA VAL A 418 75.52 77.24 29.79
C VAL A 418 76.04 77.78 31.14
N ASN A 419 75.94 77.01 32.22
CA ASN A 419 76.28 77.47 33.58
C ASN A 419 77.55 76.80 34.16
N ASN A 420 78.72 77.18 33.65
CA ASN A 420 79.84 77.73 34.44
C ASN A 420 81.18 77.73 33.66
N THR A 421 81.92 78.82 33.80
CA THR A 421 83.38 78.82 33.61
C THR A 421 83.99 79.65 34.73
N TYR A 422 84.48 79.01 35.78
CA TYR A 422 85.81 79.24 36.38
C TYR A 422 86.13 78.18 37.46
N HIS A 423 87.41 78.06 37.80
CA HIS A 423 88.02 77.00 38.61
C HIS A 423 87.75 77.16 40.14
N HIS A 424 88.01 76.20 41.06
CA HIS A 424 89.20 75.35 41.22
C HIS A 424 89.03 74.10 42.13
N ALA A 425 89.94 73.13 41.93
CA ALA A 425 90.60 72.24 42.92
C ALA A 425 89.84 71.10 43.65
N VAL A 426 90.18 69.84 43.29
CA VAL A 426 90.90 68.81 44.12
C VAL A 426 90.44 68.66 45.59
N ASN A 427 90.00 67.49 46.07
CA ASN A 427 90.79 66.23 46.12
C ASN A 427 89.97 64.92 46.23
N ASP A 428 90.67 63.77 46.23
CA ASP A 428 90.17 62.39 46.12
C ASP A 428 89.27 61.84 47.25
N THR A 429 88.47 60.81 46.91
CA THR A 429 88.56 59.50 47.60
C THR A 429 88.06 58.35 46.71
N ASN A 430 88.70 57.18 46.77
CA ASN A 430 88.49 56.05 45.85
C ASN A 430 87.47 55.01 46.36
N ASN A 431 86.66 54.41 45.46
CA ASN A 431 86.42 52.95 45.47
C ASN A 431 85.84 52.34 44.17
N ILE A 432 86.74 51.98 43.24
CA ILE A 432 86.94 50.63 42.68
C ILE A 432 85.73 49.81 42.13
N ASN A 433 85.89 49.35 40.87
CA ASN A 433 85.25 48.21 40.17
C ASN A 433 83.76 48.32 39.70
N GLN A 434 83.34 47.78 38.53
CA GLN A 434 84.09 47.11 37.44
C GLN A 434 83.33 47.09 36.08
N ASN A 435 84.10 46.91 34.98
CA ASN A 435 83.74 46.34 33.66
C ASN A 435 82.65 47.04 32.81
N HIS A 436 82.99 47.64 31.65
CA HIS A 436 83.10 47.03 30.30
C HIS A 436 81.74 46.74 29.60
N GLN A 437 81.55 46.88 28.27
CA GLN A 437 82.11 47.76 27.22
C GLN A 437 81.33 47.47 25.91
N TYR A 438 80.76 48.49 25.23
CA TYR A 438 80.11 48.42 23.88
C TYR A 438 78.86 47.47 23.77
N SER A 439 77.80 47.69 22.96
CA SER A 439 77.62 48.20 21.57
C SER A 439 78.15 47.20 20.51
N SER A 440 77.40 46.67 19.54
CA SER A 440 75.95 46.73 19.15
C SER A 440 75.60 45.40 18.41
N SER A 441 74.54 45.13 17.64
CA SER A 441 73.49 45.93 16.97
C SER A 441 72.26 45.06 16.54
N ASP A 442 71.25 45.73 15.96
CA ASP A 442 70.29 45.26 14.93
C ASP A 442 69.20 44.17 15.18
N LYS A 443 67.97 44.57 14.81
CA LYS A 443 66.82 43.83 14.21
C LYS A 443 66.29 42.46 14.71
N LYS A 444 64.97 42.49 14.94
CA LYS A 444 63.94 41.43 14.75
C LYS A 444 64.33 40.28 13.81
N GLY A 445 64.09 39.02 14.22
CA GLY A 445 64.19 37.84 13.33
C GLY A 445 63.43 36.59 13.82
N SER A 446 62.19 36.40 13.36
CA SER A 446 61.37 35.17 13.36
C SER A 446 61.40 34.22 14.58
N SER A 447 60.24 34.06 15.24
CA SER A 447 59.87 32.77 15.82
C SER A 447 59.61 31.74 14.71
N LYS A 448 60.27 30.58 14.76
CA LYS A 448 60.03 29.46 13.84
C LYS A 448 59.67 28.20 14.63
N THR A 449 58.40 27.80 14.57
CA THR A 449 57.95 26.43 14.84
C THR A 449 57.13 25.94 13.65
N ARG A 450 57.87 25.47 12.63
CA ARG A 450 57.41 24.56 11.57
C ARG A 450 57.63 23.13 12.06
N ASP A 451 56.93 22.09 11.62
CA ASP A 451 55.78 21.98 10.70
C ASP A 451 54.83 20.88 11.20
N ALA A 452 53.54 20.98 10.89
CA ALA A 452 52.58 19.87 10.95
C ALA A 452 51.42 20.12 9.95
N GLY A 453 51.76 20.33 8.68
CA GLY A 453 50.78 20.65 7.64
C GLY A 453 50.06 19.42 7.08
N ASN A 454 48.77 19.60 6.78
CA ASN A 454 48.00 18.88 5.76
C ASN A 454 47.74 17.35 5.89
N SER A 455 46.44 17.04 5.90
CA SER A 455 45.82 16.06 4.96
C SER A 455 45.96 14.55 5.31
N VAL A 456 45.15 13.59 4.83
CA VAL A 456 43.87 13.65 4.08
C VAL A 456 43.13 12.28 4.09
N ARG A 457 41.79 12.29 3.99
CA ARG A 457 40.85 11.19 3.57
C ARG A 457 40.71 9.90 4.42
N TYR A 458 39.43 9.47 4.51
CA TYR A 458 38.89 8.08 4.42
C TYR A 458 39.48 7.02 5.39
N ALA A 459 38.71 6.42 6.29
CA ALA A 459 37.46 5.71 6.02
C ALA A 459 36.54 5.64 7.27
N GLY A 460 35.20 5.57 7.16
CA GLY A 460 34.39 5.34 5.96
C GLY A 460 33.95 3.88 5.82
N ALA A 461 32.97 3.48 6.63
CA ALA A 461 32.39 2.14 6.77
C ALA A 461 32.47 1.20 5.55
N ILE A 462 33.15 0.06 5.72
CA ILE A 462 33.03 -1.10 4.81
C ILE A 462 32.32 -2.25 5.52
N ARG A 463 31.02 -2.35 5.22
CA ARG A 463 30.20 -3.58 5.12
C ARG A 463 30.56 -4.77 6.03
N PHE A 464 29.80 -4.89 7.14
CA PHE A 464 29.36 -6.21 7.64
C PHE A 464 27.91 -6.57 7.24
N ALA A 465 27.39 -5.91 6.20
CA ALA A 465 26.15 -6.26 5.52
C ALA A 465 26.34 -7.49 4.60
N LEU A 466 26.77 -8.62 5.18
CA LEU A 466 26.92 -9.91 4.49
C LEU A 466 26.52 -11.13 5.36
N VAL A 467 25.85 -10.91 6.49
CA VAL A 467 25.26 -11.95 7.35
C VAL A 467 23.74 -11.73 7.45
N GLY A 468 23.08 -11.64 6.30
CA GLY A 468 21.62 -11.43 6.17
C GLY A 468 20.94 -12.34 5.14
N CYS A 469 21.68 -12.98 4.24
CA CYS A 469 21.15 -13.88 3.22
C CYS A 469 20.87 -15.30 3.76
N TYR A 470 20.26 -15.42 4.96
CA TYR A 470 20.00 -16.71 5.60
C TYR A 470 18.64 -16.84 6.32
N ILE A 471 17.62 -16.11 5.87
CA ILE A 471 16.20 -16.46 6.15
C ILE A 471 15.41 -16.56 4.83
N ILE A 472 16.00 -17.25 3.86
CA ILE A 472 15.27 -17.87 2.73
C ILE A 472 15.73 -19.34 2.67
N ILE A 473 15.26 -20.14 3.62
CA ILE A 473 15.28 -21.62 3.66
C ILE A 473 14.53 -22.07 4.95
N ARG A 474 13.62 -23.05 4.83
CA ARG A 474 12.87 -23.74 5.92
C ARG A 474 11.95 -22.89 6.82
N ILE A 475 10.70 -22.70 6.40
CA ILE A 475 9.48 -23.38 6.91
C ILE A 475 8.55 -23.44 5.67
N LYS A 476 8.28 -24.54 4.95
CA LYS A 476 8.19 -25.99 5.20
C LYS A 476 7.01 -26.43 6.07
#